data_AF-A0A3E4ZAH9-F1
#
_entry.id   AF-A0A3E4ZAH9-F1
#
_cell.length_a   1.000
_cell.length_b   1.000
_cell.length_c   1.000
_cell.angle_alpha   90.00
_cell.angle_beta   90.00
_cell.angle_gamma   90.00
#
_symmetry.space_group_name_H-M   'P 1'
#
loop_
_entity.id
_entity.type
_entity.pdbx_description
1 polymer ?
#
loop_
_entity_poly.entity_id
_entity_poly.type
_entity_poly.pdbx_seq_one_letter_code
_entity_poly.pdbx_strand_id
1 'polypeptide(L)'
;MSKISEDNFNEPLKNIIRPILYFNENDSVSYIWEKLIENKEHISVIQDDYGCMRGIVTMEDVIETMLGVEIVDENDKAIDMQEFAKKTSESYRKTARIIKGEK
;
A
#
# COMPACT_ATOMS: atom_id res chain seq x y z
N MET A 1 1.93 18.57 6.58
CA MET A 1 2.27 18.72 5.15
C MET A 1 3.12 19.99 4.92
N SER A 2 4.14 20.29 5.74
CA SER A 2 4.93 21.52 5.57
C SER A 2 6.38 21.24 5.14
N LYS A 3 7.13 20.39 5.85
CA LYS A 3 8.57 20.18 5.57
C LYS A 3 8.92 19.52 4.21
N ILE A 4 8.06 18.64 3.68
CA ILE A 4 8.35 17.93 2.42
C ILE A 4 8.24 18.87 1.21
N SER A 5 7.48 19.96 1.34
CA SER A 5 7.19 20.90 0.25
C SER A 5 8.21 22.04 0.15
N GLU A 6 9.22 22.06 1.03
CA GLU A 6 10.20 23.15 1.16
C GLU A 6 11.51 22.91 0.34
N ASP A 7 11.55 21.89 -0.53
CA ASP A 7 12.69 21.52 -1.40
C ASP A 7 14.06 21.46 -0.69
N ASN A 8 14.04 21.12 0.60
CA ASN A 8 15.26 20.98 1.40
C ASN A 8 15.78 19.54 1.37
N PHE A 9 16.61 19.23 0.39
CA PHE A 9 17.21 17.90 0.21
C PHE A 9 18.24 17.50 1.27
N ASN A 10 18.64 18.42 2.15
CA ASN A 10 19.59 18.15 3.23
C ASN A 10 18.89 17.74 4.54
N GLU A 11 17.56 17.77 4.60
CA GLU A 11 16.81 17.34 5.79
C GLU A 11 16.88 15.80 5.92
N PRO A 12 17.33 15.27 7.06
CA PRO A 12 17.33 13.82 7.28
C PRO A 12 15.92 13.24 7.24
N LEU A 13 15.72 12.09 6.56
CA LEU A 13 14.44 11.36 6.48
C LEU A 13 13.78 11.16 7.85
N LYS A 14 14.56 10.90 8.91
CA LYS A 14 14.07 10.75 10.29
C LYS A 14 13.20 11.92 10.79
N ASN A 15 13.41 13.12 10.26
CA ASN A 15 12.67 14.33 10.64
C ASN A 15 11.36 14.50 9.84
N ILE A 16 11.16 13.65 8.82
CA ILE A 16 10.03 13.67 7.88
C ILE A 16 9.10 12.48 8.13
N ILE A 17 9.63 11.37 8.65
CA ILE A 17 8.87 10.16 8.97
C ILE A 17 7.66 10.51 9.84
N ARG A 18 6.51 10.00 9.42
CA ARG A 18 5.24 10.08 10.16
C ARG A 18 4.95 8.71 10.78
N PRO A 19 4.39 8.66 11.99
CA PRO A 19 3.90 7.41 12.55
C PRO A 19 2.81 6.84 11.64
N ILE A 20 2.73 5.51 11.56
CA ILE A 20 1.73 4.77 10.79
C ILE A 20 0.96 3.85 11.74
N LEU A 21 -0.30 3.59 11.41
CA LEU A 21 -1.12 2.63 12.15
C LEU A 21 -0.72 1.20 11.80
N TYR A 22 -0.78 0.33 12.80
CA TYR A 22 -0.52 -1.10 12.68
C TYR A 22 -1.75 -1.89 13.09
N PHE A 23 -2.08 -2.93 12.32
CA PHE A 23 -3.18 -3.85 12.57
C PHE A 23 -2.69 -5.29 12.45
N ASN A 24 -3.36 -6.22 13.12
CA ASN A 24 -3.06 -7.65 13.01
C ASN A 24 -3.81 -8.25 11.82
N GLU A 25 -3.29 -9.36 11.27
CA GLU A 25 -3.93 -10.07 10.15
C GLU A 25 -5.35 -10.58 10.45
N ASN A 26 -5.68 -10.73 11.74
CA ASN A 26 -6.98 -11.21 12.21
C ASN A 26 -7.97 -10.07 12.53
N ASP A 27 -7.56 -8.80 12.38
CA ASP A 27 -8.43 -7.66 12.65
C ASP A 27 -9.53 -7.54 11.58
N SER A 28 -10.76 -7.26 12.01
CA SER A 28 -11.87 -7.12 11.07
C SER A 28 -11.74 -5.85 10.22
N VAL A 29 -12.18 -5.93 8.96
CA VAL A 29 -12.19 -4.79 8.02
C VAL A 29 -12.95 -3.58 8.59
N SER A 30 -14.06 -3.83 9.29
CA SER A 30 -14.84 -2.77 9.97
C SER A 30 -14.07 -2.04 11.06
N TYR A 31 -13.26 -2.77 11.81
CA TYR A 31 -12.41 -2.18 12.85
C TYR A 31 -11.27 -1.35 12.24
N ILE A 32 -10.63 -1.86 11.18
CA ILE A 32 -9.58 -1.14 10.45
C ILE A 32 -10.14 0.16 9.88
N TRP A 33 -11.31 0.11 9.24
CA TRP A 33 -12.03 1.29 8.72
C TRP A 33 -12.27 2.36 9.77
N GLU A 34 -12.84 1.99 10.91
CA GLU A 34 -13.13 2.92 12.00
C GLU A 34 -11.86 3.63 12.48
N LYS A 35 -10.76 2.88 12.61
CA LYS A 35 -9.48 3.41 13.08
C LYS A 35 -8.79 4.30 12.05
N LEU A 36 -8.86 3.96 10.77
CA LEU A 36 -8.34 4.80 9.69
C LEU A 36 -9.09 6.15 9.63
N ILE A 37 -10.42 6.14 9.77
CA ILE A 37 -11.23 7.37 9.83
C ILE A 37 -10.89 8.21 11.06
N GLU A 38 -10.86 7.59 12.25
CA GLU A 38 -10.61 8.27 13.52
C GLU A 38 -9.27 9.03 13.49
N ASN A 39 -8.24 8.43 12.91
CA ASN A 39 -6.90 9.00 12.83
C ASN A 39 -6.66 9.84 11.57
N LYS A 40 -7.63 9.89 10.64
CA LYS A 40 -7.49 10.54 9.32
C LYS A 40 -6.28 10.03 8.53
N GLU A 41 -6.04 8.73 8.60
CA GLU A 41 -4.96 8.05 7.89
C GLU A 41 -5.53 7.23 6.74
N HIS A 42 -4.84 7.25 5.59
CA HIS A 42 -5.27 6.52 4.39
C HIS A 42 -4.51 5.22 4.15
N ILE A 43 -3.40 5.01 4.88
CA ILE A 43 -2.50 3.87 4.70
C ILE A 43 -2.13 3.33 6.07
N SER A 44 -2.13 2.00 6.21
CA SER A 44 -1.68 1.32 7.42
C SER A 44 -0.94 0.02 7.10
N VAL A 45 -0.27 -0.53 8.11
CA VAL A 45 0.55 -1.75 7.98
C VAL A 45 -0.14 -2.91 8.69
N ILE A 46 -0.17 -4.07 8.03
CA ILE A 46 -0.58 -5.33 8.63
C ILE A 46 0.66 -6.05 9.15
N GLN A 47 0.60 -6.51 10.41
CA GLN A 47 1.63 -7.31 11.05
C GLN A 47 1.09 -8.68 11.46
N ASP A 48 2.01 -9.63 11.63
CA ASP A 48 1.71 -10.91 12.28
C ASP A 48 1.86 -10.84 13.81
N ASP A 49 1.56 -11.94 14.49
CA ASP A 49 1.65 -12.06 15.94
C ASP A 49 3.09 -11.91 16.50
N TYR A 50 4.09 -11.99 15.62
CA TYR A 50 5.51 -11.83 15.96
C TYR A 50 6.00 -10.40 15.67
N GLY A 51 5.11 -9.49 15.23
CA GLY A 51 5.44 -8.11 14.87
C GLY A 51 6.16 -7.97 13.53
N CYS A 52 6.20 -9.03 12.71
CA CYS A 52 6.73 -8.94 11.37
C CYS A 52 5.69 -8.30 10.44
N MET A 53 6.15 -7.39 9.58
CA MET A 53 5.30 -6.78 8.56
C MET A 53 4.83 -7.85 7.56
N ARG A 54 3.52 -7.99 7.44
CA ARG A 54 2.89 -8.84 6.43
C ARG A 54 2.59 -8.08 5.14
N GLY A 55 2.13 -6.84 5.26
CA GLY A 55 1.72 -6.04 4.11
C GLY A 55 1.24 -4.64 4.49
N ILE A 56 0.69 -3.94 3.51
CA ILE A 56 0.09 -2.61 3.65
C ILE A 56 -1.37 -2.73 3.21
N VAL A 57 -2.25 -1.96 3.83
CA VAL A 57 -3.64 -1.80 3.42
C VAL A 57 -3.96 -0.32 3.29
N THR A 58 -4.73 0.04 2.28
CA THR A 58 -5.20 1.41 2.09
C THR A 58 -6.68 1.56 2.40
N MET A 59 -7.12 2.81 2.54
CA MET A 59 -8.53 3.12 2.76
C MET A 59 -9.41 2.60 1.61
N GLU A 60 -8.91 2.68 0.39
CA GLU A 60 -9.59 2.22 -0.82
C GLU A 60 -9.88 0.71 -0.74
N ASP A 61 -8.87 -0.12 -0.43
CA ASP A 61 -9.03 -1.58 -0.27
C ASP A 61 -10.11 -1.94 0.76
N VAL A 62 -10.17 -1.17 1.85
CA VAL A 62 -11.15 -1.36 2.93
C VAL A 62 -12.56 -1.07 2.44
N ILE A 63 -12.75 0.01 1.66
CA ILE A 63 -14.06 0.36 1.08
C ILE A 63 -14.47 -0.69 0.05
N GLU A 64 -13.57 -1.08 -0.85
CA GLU A 64 -13.83 -2.10 -1.87
C GLU A 64 -14.29 -3.41 -1.24
N THR A 65 -13.60 -3.83 -0.18
CA THR A 65 -13.94 -5.05 0.56
C THR A 65 -15.32 -4.95 1.22
N MET A 66 -15.71 -3.77 1.73
CA MET A 66 -17.03 -3.56 2.32
C MET A 66 -18.16 -3.48 1.29
N LEU A 67 -17.91 -2.84 0.15
CA LEU A 67 -18.93 -2.64 -0.89
C LEU A 67 -19.04 -3.85 -1.83
N GLY A 68 -18.02 -4.71 -1.88
CA GLY A 68 -17.95 -5.86 -2.78
C GLY A 68 -17.84 -5.47 -4.26
N VAL A 69 -17.41 -4.24 -4.53
CA VAL A 69 -17.16 -3.70 -5.87
C VAL A 69 -15.79 -3.04 -5.88
N GLU A 70 -15.07 -3.18 -6.99
CA GLU A 70 -13.82 -2.46 -7.20
C GLU A 70 -14.12 -0.97 -7.42
N ILE A 71 -13.33 -0.10 -6.79
CA ILE A 71 -13.43 1.35 -6.95
C ILE A 71 -12.34 1.76 -7.92
N VAL A 72 -12.74 1.99 -9.17
CA VAL A 72 -11.83 2.40 -10.24
C VAL A 72 -11.73 3.94 -10.21
N ASP A 73 -10.53 4.48 -9.98
CA ASP A 73 -10.29 5.92 -10.13
C ASP A 73 -10.34 6.30 -11.63
N GLU A 74 -10.69 7.54 -11.95
CA GLU A 74 -10.84 8.02 -13.34
C GLU A 74 -9.55 7.86 -14.17
N ASN A 75 -8.39 7.76 -13.50
CA ASN A 75 -7.07 7.57 -14.11
C ASN A 75 -6.56 6.11 -14.11
N ASP A 76 -7.31 5.15 -13.57
CA ASP A 76 -6.85 3.76 -13.52
C ASP A 76 -6.87 3.10 -14.89
N LYS A 77 -5.76 2.41 -15.22
CA LYS A 77 -5.55 1.79 -16.54
C LYS A 77 -6.22 0.42 -16.68
N ALA A 78 -6.66 -0.17 -15.58
CA ALA A 78 -7.25 -1.50 -15.52
C ALA A 78 -8.26 -1.55 -14.36
N ILE A 79 -9.30 -2.38 -14.52
CA ILE A 79 -10.37 -2.57 -13.53
C ILE A 79 -9.81 -3.32 -12.29
N ASP A 80 -9.03 -4.39 -12.51
CA ASP A 80 -8.29 -5.09 -11.45
C ASP A 80 -6.79 -4.72 -11.51
N MET A 81 -6.36 -3.86 -10.58
CA MET A 81 -4.97 -3.43 -10.44
C MET A 81 -4.05 -4.53 -9.89
N GLN A 82 -4.57 -5.53 -9.18
CA GLN A 82 -3.78 -6.67 -8.71
C GLN A 82 -3.38 -7.60 -9.87
N GLU A 83 -4.31 -7.86 -10.79
CA GLU A 83 -4.02 -8.62 -12.00
C GLU A 83 -3.00 -7.89 -12.88
N PHE A 84 -3.15 -6.56 -13.01
CA PHE A 84 -2.20 -5.73 -13.73
C PHE A 84 -0.80 -5.75 -13.09
N ALA A 85 -0.70 -5.65 -11.76
CA ALA A 85 0.55 -5.73 -11.02
C ALA A 85 1.24 -7.10 -11.19
N LYS A 86 0.48 -8.20 -11.15
CA LYS A 86 0.99 -9.56 -11.40
C LYS A 86 1.58 -9.69 -12.81
N LYS A 87 0.82 -9.29 -13.85
CA LYS A 87 1.27 -9.32 -15.25
C LYS A 87 2.54 -8.47 -15.46
N THR A 88 2.56 -7.29 -14.86
CA THR A 88 3.72 -6.37 -14.92
C THR A 88 4.94 -6.99 -14.24
N SER A 89 4.77 -7.54 -13.04
CA SER A 89 5.85 -8.21 -12.28
C SER A 89 6.44 -9.41 -13.05
N GLU A 90 5.58 -10.22 -13.67
CA GLU A 90 6.02 -11.32 -14.53
C GLU A 90 6.81 -10.84 -15.75
N SER A 91 6.36 -9.76 -16.39
CA SER A 91 7.05 -9.15 -17.53
C SER A 91 8.45 -8.66 -17.15
N TYR A 92 8.58 -7.97 -16.00
CA TYR A 92 9.87 -7.54 -15.49
C TYR A 92 10.77 -8.72 -15.12
N ARG A 93 10.23 -9.79 -14.51
CA ARG A 93 11.00 -11.02 -14.21
C ARG A 93 11.51 -11.70 -15.48
N LYS A 94 10.69 -11.79 -16.53
CA LYS A 94 11.11 -12.35 -17.84
C LYS A 94 12.21 -11.49 -18.47
N THR A 95 12.04 -10.17 -18.48
CA THR A 95 13.03 -9.23 -19.01
C THR A 95 14.35 -9.31 -18.22
N ALA A 96 14.30 -9.40 -16.90
CA ALA A 96 15.48 -9.55 -16.05
C ALA A 96 16.21 -10.89 -16.28
N ARG A 97 15.49 -11.99 -16.53
CA ARG A 97 16.10 -13.29 -16.90
C ARG A 97 16.81 -13.23 -18.25
N ILE A 98 16.21 -12.58 -19.23
CA ILE A 98 16.82 -12.36 -20.56
C ILE A 98 18.10 -11.54 -20.45
N ILE A 99 18.10 -10.47 -19.63
CA ILE A 99 19.27 -9.62 -19.41
C ILE A 99 20.38 -10.36 -18.63
N LYS A 100 20.02 -11.28 -17.72
CA LYS A 100 20.98 -12.11 -16.97
C LYS A 100 21.52 -13.34 -17.71
N GLY A 101 21.02 -13.64 -18.91
CA GLY A 101 21.54 -14.74 -19.73
C GLY A 101 21.22 -16.15 -19.23
N GLU A 102 20.23 -16.31 -18.35
CA GLU A 102 19.74 -17.63 -17.93
C GLU A 102 18.62 -18.06 -18.89
N LYS A 103 18.91 -19.03 -19.76
CA LYS A 103 17.92 -19.71 -20.61
C LYS A 103 17.17 -20.79 -19.85
#